data_AF-A0A5C5XV14-F1
#
_entry.id   AF-A0A5C5XV14-F1
#
_cell.length_a   1.000
_cell.length_b   1.000
_cell.length_c   1.000
_cell.angle_alpha   90.00
_cell.angle_beta   90.00
_cell.angle_gamma   90.00
#
_symmetry.space_group_name_H-M   'P 1'
#
loop_
_entity.id
_entity.type
_entity.pdbx_description
1 polymer ?
#
loop_
_entity_poly.entity_id
_entity_poly.type
_entity_poly.pdbx_seq_one_letter_code
_entity_poly.pdbx_strand_id
1 'polypeptide(L)'
;MKNIDRETPAIVISTLDERSRERLRRIETDLALAGFRNVEIMQARTPERDQFRERGLPEILQGRWRTDLQHMWGSAACGLSHLDLMKRGPSELPIIIFEDDATIHPQFFSYLDRIEFPDDVAWDVCHLSYHNDNLGSAKNPAGVINQHLVRCAPDETPSTYSYILNRPIIDRMTPLTEDIDFQLAHETDRIDSYVIEHTPPLTMPDFNLPSVRNDLDDIYWHENNPQSREA
;
A
#
# COMPACT_ATOMS: atom_id res chain seq x y z
N MET A 1 13.91 -9.42 -9.72
CA MET A 1 13.88 -7.95 -9.91
C MET A 1 15.30 -7.40 -9.68
N LYS A 2 15.95 -6.76 -10.66
CA LYS A 2 17.36 -6.33 -10.48
C LYS A 2 17.45 -5.30 -9.35
N ASN A 3 18.36 -5.55 -8.40
CA ASN A 3 18.71 -4.65 -7.27
C ASN A 3 17.67 -4.54 -6.14
N ILE A 4 16.73 -5.49 -6.02
CA ILE A 4 15.94 -5.66 -4.79
C ILE A 4 16.42 -6.90 -4.06
N ASP A 5 16.86 -6.73 -2.82
CA ASP A 5 17.45 -7.77 -1.99
C ASP A 5 17.19 -7.51 -0.49
N ARG A 6 17.82 -8.31 0.37
CA ARG A 6 17.65 -8.27 1.83
C ARG A 6 18.11 -6.94 2.47
N GLU A 7 18.97 -6.19 1.79
CA GLU A 7 19.52 -4.92 2.26
C GLU A 7 18.74 -3.72 1.71
N THR A 8 17.83 -3.95 0.76
CA THR A 8 16.91 -2.91 0.27
C THR A 8 16.08 -2.38 1.43
N PRO A 9 16.00 -1.05 1.63
CA PRO A 9 15.25 -0.48 2.73
C PRO A 9 13.79 -0.93 2.68
N ALA A 10 13.31 -1.48 3.79
CA ALA A 10 11.94 -1.88 3.99
C ALA A 10 11.30 -0.99 5.05
N ILE A 11 10.15 -0.38 4.73
CA ILE A 11 9.43 0.54 5.60
C ILE A 11 8.09 -0.08 5.96
N VAL A 12 7.83 -0.24 7.25
CA VAL A 12 6.53 -0.62 7.79
C VAL A 12 5.79 0.63 8.24
N ILE A 13 4.61 0.87 7.68
CA ILE A 13 3.71 1.95 8.09
C ILE A 13 2.86 1.44 9.25
N SER A 14 2.99 2.07 10.42
CA SER A 14 2.18 1.71 11.60
C SER A 14 1.80 2.95 12.41
N THR A 15 0.65 2.92 13.08
CA THR A 15 0.23 4.02 13.96
C THR A 15 1.03 4.07 15.27
N LEU A 16 1.84 3.06 15.59
CA LEU A 16 2.65 2.93 16.82
C LEU A 16 1.88 3.18 18.14
N ASP A 17 0.57 3.02 18.12
CA ASP A 17 -0.27 3.09 19.31
C ASP A 17 -0.60 1.68 19.83
N GLU A 18 -1.36 1.59 20.92
CA GLU A 18 -1.68 0.29 21.53
C GLU A 18 -2.43 -0.65 20.57
N ARG A 19 -3.20 -0.12 19.62
CA ARG A 19 -3.97 -0.90 18.65
C ARG A 19 -3.06 -1.66 17.68
N SER A 20 -1.86 -1.14 17.38
CA SER A 20 -0.93 -1.77 16.42
C SER A 20 0.06 -2.73 17.05
N ARG A 21 0.12 -2.84 18.38
CA ARG A 21 1.14 -3.64 19.08
C ARG A 21 1.21 -5.09 18.61
N GLU A 22 0.08 -5.75 18.43
CA GLU A 22 0.03 -7.14 17.97
C GLU A 22 0.44 -7.28 16.49
N ARG A 23 -0.02 -6.37 15.63
CA ARG A 23 0.33 -6.29 14.21
C ARG A 23 1.84 -6.10 14.02
N LEU A 24 2.41 -5.11 14.72
CA LEU A 24 3.85 -4.85 14.75
C LEU A 24 4.66 -6.09 15.15
N ARG A 25 4.28 -6.74 16.25
CA ARG A 25 4.98 -7.94 16.73
C ARG A 25 4.99 -9.06 15.68
N ARG A 26 3.89 -9.23 14.93
CA ARG A 26 3.80 -10.23 13.86
C ARG A 26 4.65 -9.85 12.66
N ILE A 27 4.47 -8.65 12.11
CA ILE A 27 5.20 -8.25 10.91
C ILE A 27 6.71 -8.18 11.16
N GLU A 28 7.16 -7.78 12.35
CA GLU A 28 8.58 -7.87 12.74
C GLU A 28 9.10 -9.31 12.71
N THR A 29 8.28 -10.28 13.16
CA THR A 29 8.62 -11.70 13.10
C THR A 29 8.70 -12.18 11.66
N ASP A 30 7.72 -11.84 10.83
CA ASP A 30 7.65 -12.23 9.42
C ASP A 30 8.81 -11.63 8.61
N LEU A 31 9.15 -10.36 8.82
CA LEU A 31 10.30 -9.68 8.22
C LEU A 31 11.62 -10.40 8.58
N ALA A 32 11.78 -10.75 9.86
CA ALA A 32 12.96 -11.48 10.32
C ALA A 32 13.05 -12.88 9.69
N LEU A 33 11.94 -13.61 9.60
CA LEU A 33 11.87 -14.94 8.98
C LEU A 33 12.14 -14.90 7.47
N ALA A 34 11.59 -13.89 6.78
CA ALA A 34 11.83 -13.65 5.36
C ALA A 34 13.28 -13.17 5.08
N GLY A 35 13.98 -12.69 6.10
CA GLY A 35 15.41 -12.36 6.06
C GLY A 35 15.73 -10.91 5.68
N PHE A 36 14.79 -9.98 5.90
CA PHE A 36 15.03 -8.55 5.75
C PHE A 36 16.07 -8.06 6.79
N ARG A 37 16.93 -7.12 6.40
CA ARG A 37 18.03 -6.62 7.26
C ARG A 37 18.04 -5.11 7.44
N ASN A 38 17.37 -4.39 6.56
CA ASN A 38 17.29 -2.93 6.59
C ASN A 38 15.83 -2.50 6.76
N VAL A 39 15.30 -2.62 7.98
CA VAL A 39 13.89 -2.36 8.29
C VAL A 39 13.76 -1.09 9.12
N GLU A 40 12.85 -0.22 8.71
CA GLU A 40 12.39 0.95 9.44
C GLU A 40 10.89 0.81 9.73
N ILE A 41 10.46 1.13 10.95
CA ILE A 41 9.04 1.27 11.27
C ILE A 41 8.73 2.76 11.32
N MET A 42 7.94 3.23 10.36
CA MET A 42 7.54 4.62 10.23
C MET A 42 6.21 4.86 10.94
N GLN A 43 6.18 5.91 11.76
CA GLN A 43 4.94 6.43 12.34
C GLN A 43 4.01 6.94 11.23
N ALA A 44 2.93 6.19 10.99
CA ALA A 44 1.84 6.58 10.12
C ALA A 44 1.23 7.93 10.54
N ARG A 45 0.67 8.64 9.57
CA ARG A 45 -0.29 9.71 9.81
C ARG A 45 -1.46 9.16 10.61
N THR A 46 -2.04 10.00 11.46
CA THR A 46 -3.27 9.67 12.18
C THR A 46 -4.20 10.87 12.15
N PRO A 47 -5.53 10.66 12.17
CA PRO A 47 -6.49 11.76 12.20
C PRO A 47 -6.28 12.75 13.35
N GLU A 48 -5.81 12.25 14.50
CA GLU A 48 -5.49 13.06 15.67
C GLU A 48 -4.22 13.89 15.46
N ARG A 49 -3.16 13.28 14.90
CA ARG A 49 -1.89 13.96 14.62
C ARG A 49 -2.07 15.07 13.59
N ASP A 50 -2.84 14.80 12.54
CA ASP A 50 -3.09 15.72 11.44
C ASP A 50 -4.31 16.64 11.70
N GLN A 51 -4.96 16.51 12.86
CA GLN A 51 -6.04 17.38 13.36
C GLN A 51 -7.23 17.49 12.39
N PHE A 52 -7.67 16.36 11.83
CA PHE A 52 -8.74 16.34 10.83
C PHE A 52 -10.07 16.90 11.38
N ARG A 53 -10.36 16.71 12.67
CA ARG A 53 -11.56 17.27 13.31
C ARG A 53 -11.57 18.80 13.30
N GLU A 54 -10.46 19.41 13.70
CA GLU A 54 -10.39 20.85 13.88
C GLU A 54 -10.09 21.60 12.58
N ARG A 55 -9.27 21.01 11.70
CA ARG A 55 -8.76 21.65 10.49
C ARG A 55 -9.48 21.21 9.21
N GLY A 56 -10.26 20.13 9.28
CA GLY A 56 -10.79 19.46 8.10
C GLY A 56 -9.70 18.68 7.34
N LEU A 57 -10.09 18.14 6.18
CA LEU A 57 -9.17 17.37 5.34
C LEU A 57 -8.12 18.28 4.67
N PRO A 58 -6.84 17.86 4.59
CA PRO A 58 -5.78 18.60 3.92
C PRO A 58 -6.08 18.94 2.45
N GLU A 59 -5.47 20.00 1.91
CA GLU A 59 -5.70 20.45 0.53
C GLU A 59 -5.31 19.43 -0.54
N ILE A 60 -4.40 18.49 -0.25
CA ILE A 60 -4.06 17.43 -1.20
C ILE A 60 -5.19 16.40 -1.36
N LEU A 61 -6.13 16.34 -0.41
CA LEU A 61 -7.34 15.51 -0.48
C LEU A 61 -8.48 16.33 -1.11
N GLN A 62 -8.88 15.91 -2.31
CA GLN A 62 -9.85 16.57 -3.20
C GLN A 62 -10.95 15.58 -3.61
N GLY A 63 -11.87 16.00 -4.47
CA GLY A 63 -12.89 15.11 -5.04
C GLY A 63 -13.75 14.42 -3.99
N ARG A 64 -13.83 13.09 -4.06
CA ARG A 64 -14.64 12.22 -3.18
C ARG A 64 -14.28 12.38 -1.70
N TRP A 65 -13.02 12.70 -1.38
CA TRP A 65 -12.62 13.06 -0.02
C TRP A 65 -13.39 14.25 0.52
N ARG A 66 -13.70 15.23 -0.33
CA ARG A 66 -14.49 16.42 0.03
C ARG A 66 -15.99 16.23 -0.16
N THR A 67 -16.46 15.04 -0.50
CA THR A 67 -17.89 14.73 -0.62
C THR A 67 -18.28 13.53 0.23
N ASP A 68 -18.12 12.32 -0.29
CA ASP A 68 -18.66 11.08 0.24
C ASP A 68 -17.69 10.32 1.15
N LEU A 69 -16.38 10.57 1.04
CA LEU A 69 -15.35 9.95 1.89
C LEU A 69 -14.95 10.83 3.07
N GLN A 70 -15.68 11.91 3.35
CA GLN A 70 -15.33 12.88 4.41
C GLN A 70 -15.22 12.26 5.80
N HIS A 71 -15.77 11.08 6.03
CA HIS A 71 -15.77 10.37 7.32
C HIS A 71 -14.67 9.31 7.41
N MET A 72 -14.02 8.95 6.30
CA MET A 72 -13.00 7.90 6.21
C MET A 72 -11.62 8.46 6.58
N TRP A 73 -11.48 8.91 7.83
CA TRP A 73 -10.28 9.59 8.30
C TRP A 73 -9.07 8.68 8.46
N GLY A 74 -9.27 7.43 8.85
CA GLY A 74 -8.25 6.39 8.85
C GLY A 74 -7.69 6.16 7.45
N SER A 75 -8.55 5.95 6.45
CA SER A 75 -8.10 5.82 5.05
C SER A 75 -7.44 7.09 4.52
N ALA A 76 -7.97 8.27 4.83
CA ALA A 76 -7.33 9.54 4.46
C ALA A 76 -5.91 9.65 5.03
N ALA A 77 -5.74 9.33 6.32
CA ALA A 77 -4.44 9.34 6.97
C ALA A 77 -3.50 8.27 6.37
N CYS A 78 -4.00 7.07 6.08
CA CYS A 78 -3.24 6.02 5.40
C CYS A 78 -2.72 6.51 4.04
N GLY A 79 -3.62 7.03 3.19
CA GLY A 79 -3.26 7.60 1.88
C GLY A 79 -2.20 8.70 1.98
N LEU A 80 -2.32 9.62 2.94
CA LEU A 80 -1.29 10.64 3.18
C LEU A 80 0.08 10.05 3.59
N SER A 81 0.09 8.94 4.32
CA SER A 81 1.34 8.26 4.73
C SER A 81 2.06 7.68 3.51
N HIS A 82 1.32 7.07 2.60
CA HIS A 82 1.86 6.58 1.33
C HIS A 82 2.35 7.73 0.45
N LEU A 83 1.62 8.85 0.37
CA LEU A 83 2.08 10.02 -0.38
C LEU A 83 3.39 10.60 0.15
N ASP A 84 3.64 10.56 1.46
CA ASP A 84 4.92 11.00 2.03
C ASP A 84 6.09 10.11 1.57
N LEU A 85 5.85 8.80 1.39
CA LEU A 85 6.84 7.88 0.82
C LEU A 85 7.02 8.09 -0.69
N MET A 86 5.93 8.31 -1.42
CA MET A 86 5.95 8.55 -2.87
C MET A 86 6.63 9.86 -3.28
N LYS A 87 6.85 10.77 -2.30
CA LYS A 87 7.62 12.02 -2.43
C LYS A 87 9.13 11.86 -2.27
N ARG A 88 9.61 10.73 -1.76
CA ARG A 88 11.05 10.52 -1.52
C ARG A 88 11.86 10.70 -2.81
N GLY A 89 13.08 11.23 -2.67
CA GLY A 89 13.93 11.53 -3.82
C GLY A 89 14.51 10.26 -4.47
N PRO A 90 14.99 10.32 -5.73
CA PRO A 90 15.58 9.16 -6.41
C PRO A 90 16.74 8.49 -5.66
N SER A 91 17.47 9.23 -4.82
CA SER A 91 18.59 8.71 -4.01
C SER A 91 18.15 7.85 -2.84
N GLU A 92 16.86 7.87 -2.49
CA GLU A 92 16.27 7.13 -1.38
C GLU A 92 15.52 5.87 -1.85
N LEU A 93 15.57 5.57 -3.15
CA LEU A 93 14.84 4.49 -3.80
C LEU A 93 15.84 3.49 -4.43
N PRO A 94 15.46 2.20 -4.59
CA PRO A 94 14.15 1.62 -4.30
C PRO A 94 13.90 1.36 -2.80
N ILE A 95 12.63 1.31 -2.41
CA ILE A 95 12.18 0.89 -1.08
C ILE A 95 11.04 -0.11 -1.17
N ILE A 96 11.00 -1.03 -0.21
CA ILE A 96 9.89 -1.97 -0.01
C ILE A 96 8.99 -1.40 1.08
N ILE A 97 7.68 -1.38 0.86
CA ILE A 97 6.71 -0.75 1.75
C ILE A 97 5.69 -1.79 2.16
N PHE A 98 5.34 -1.81 3.45
CA PHE A 98 4.32 -2.65 4.05
C PHE A 98 3.42 -1.82 4.97
N GLU A 99 2.12 -2.07 4.97
CA GLU A 99 1.25 -1.75 6.11
C GLU A 99 1.48 -2.80 7.22
N ASP A 100 1.23 -2.43 8.48
CA ASP A 100 1.53 -3.28 9.64
C ASP A 100 0.65 -4.54 9.76
N ASP A 101 -0.42 -4.64 8.96
CA ASP A 101 -1.28 -5.81 8.82
C ASP A 101 -0.83 -6.77 7.71
N ALA A 102 0.30 -6.53 7.04
CA ALA A 102 0.82 -7.43 6.04
C ALA A 102 1.46 -8.69 6.67
N THR A 103 1.09 -9.85 6.15
CA THR A 103 1.81 -11.11 6.32
C THR A 103 2.86 -11.25 5.22
N ILE A 104 4.03 -11.81 5.55
CA ILE A 104 5.14 -11.94 4.59
C ILE A 104 5.59 -13.39 4.50
N HIS A 105 5.71 -13.91 3.28
CA HIS A 105 6.13 -15.29 3.08
C HIS A 105 7.60 -15.48 3.54
N PRO A 106 7.95 -16.52 4.32
CA PRO A 106 9.31 -16.72 4.84
C PRO A 106 10.38 -16.97 3.76
N GLN A 107 9.96 -17.30 2.54
CA GLN A 107 10.84 -17.45 1.36
C GLN A 107 10.76 -16.24 0.42
N PHE A 108 10.31 -15.07 0.89
CA PHE A 108 10.07 -13.85 0.11
C PHE A 108 11.15 -13.59 -0.95
N PHE A 109 12.42 -13.43 -0.55
CA PHE A 109 13.50 -13.14 -1.49
C PHE A 109 13.80 -14.30 -2.42
N SER A 110 13.66 -15.55 -1.97
CA SER A 110 13.87 -16.70 -2.85
C SER A 110 12.82 -16.79 -3.96
N TYR A 111 11.61 -16.28 -3.72
CA TYR A 111 10.57 -16.17 -4.75
C TYR A 111 10.77 -14.93 -5.61
N LEU A 112 11.08 -13.79 -5.00
CA LEU A 112 11.37 -12.54 -5.70
C LEU A 112 12.55 -12.67 -6.69
N ASP A 113 13.58 -13.43 -6.33
CA ASP A 113 14.75 -13.72 -7.19
C ASP A 113 14.36 -14.46 -8.47
N ARG A 114 13.23 -15.18 -8.48
CA ARG A 114 12.72 -15.91 -9.66
C ARG A 114 11.87 -15.04 -10.57
N ILE A 115 11.54 -13.81 -10.14
CA ILE A 115 10.71 -12.89 -10.90
C ILE A 115 11.60 -12.01 -11.78
N GLU A 116 11.58 -12.28 -13.07
CA GLU A 116 12.41 -11.63 -14.07
C GLU A 116 11.77 -10.32 -14.57
N PHE A 117 12.08 -9.18 -13.96
CA PHE A 117 11.74 -7.90 -14.58
C PHE A 117 12.57 -7.71 -15.86
N PRO A 118 11.95 -7.59 -17.05
CA PRO A 118 12.69 -7.38 -18.28
C PRO A 118 13.47 -6.06 -18.23
N ASP A 119 14.69 -6.05 -18.79
CA ASP A 119 15.59 -4.89 -18.74
C ASP A 119 15.07 -3.66 -19.49
N ASP A 120 14.20 -3.88 -20.48
CA ASP A 120 13.56 -2.86 -21.31
C ASP A 120 12.28 -2.30 -20.68
N VAL A 121 11.79 -2.89 -19.59
CA VAL A 121 10.57 -2.46 -18.90
C VAL A 121 10.92 -1.43 -17.83
N ALA A 122 10.55 -0.17 -18.10
CA ALA A 122 10.47 0.85 -17.06
C ALA A 122 9.34 0.53 -16.07
N TRP A 123 9.59 0.71 -14.79
CA TRP A 123 8.60 0.53 -13.73
C TRP A 123 8.82 1.49 -12.57
N ASP A 124 7.70 1.90 -11.97
CA ASP A 124 7.66 2.87 -10.88
C ASP A 124 7.23 2.22 -9.57
N VAL A 125 6.17 1.41 -9.63
CA VAL A 125 5.58 0.72 -8.48
C VAL A 125 5.36 -0.74 -8.86
N CYS A 126 5.71 -1.64 -7.95
CA CYS A 126 5.41 -3.06 -8.09
C CYS A 126 4.71 -3.58 -6.83
N HIS A 127 3.42 -3.89 -6.93
CA HIS A 127 2.64 -4.48 -5.86
C HIS A 127 3.08 -5.93 -5.63
N LEU A 128 3.23 -6.32 -4.36
CA LEU A 128 3.88 -7.58 -4.01
C LEU A 128 2.94 -8.79 -4.17
N SER A 129 1.63 -8.59 -4.16
CA SER A 129 0.61 -9.61 -4.46
C SER A 129 -0.73 -8.95 -4.75
N TYR A 130 -1.62 -9.63 -5.48
CA TYR A 130 -3.04 -9.28 -5.51
C TYR A 130 -3.74 -9.81 -4.26
N HIS A 131 -4.61 -9.00 -3.68
CA HIS A 131 -5.57 -9.48 -2.69
C HIS A 131 -6.72 -10.29 -3.34
N ASN A 132 -7.09 -9.98 -4.59
CA ASN A 132 -8.25 -10.56 -5.27
C ASN A 132 -7.82 -11.51 -6.40
N ASP A 133 -8.06 -12.81 -6.20
CA ASP A 133 -7.76 -13.88 -7.16
C ASP A 133 -8.49 -13.74 -8.51
N ASN A 134 -9.51 -12.87 -8.58
CA ASN A 134 -10.22 -12.55 -9.82
C ASN A 134 -9.70 -11.29 -10.52
N LEU A 135 -8.55 -10.74 -10.13
CA LEU A 135 -7.86 -9.65 -10.84
C LEU A 135 -6.60 -10.18 -11.54
N GLY A 136 -5.91 -9.31 -12.28
CA GLY A 136 -4.59 -9.65 -12.81
C GLY A 136 -4.62 -10.44 -14.12
N SER A 137 -3.70 -11.39 -14.33
CA SER A 137 -3.51 -12.09 -15.61
C SER A 137 -4.78 -12.79 -16.11
N ALA A 138 -5.67 -13.21 -15.21
CA ALA A 138 -6.95 -13.81 -15.54
C ALA A 138 -7.94 -12.83 -16.21
N LYS A 139 -7.92 -11.55 -15.82
CA LYS A 139 -8.79 -10.49 -16.39
C LYS A 139 -8.09 -9.63 -17.44
N ASN A 140 -6.78 -9.50 -17.33
CA ASN A 140 -5.94 -8.71 -18.22
C ASN A 140 -4.80 -9.55 -18.81
N PRO A 141 -5.09 -10.56 -19.65
CA PRO A 141 -4.05 -11.40 -20.25
C PRO A 141 -3.10 -10.61 -21.17
N ALA A 142 -3.55 -9.48 -21.73
CA ALA A 142 -2.72 -8.60 -22.54
C ALA A 142 -1.69 -7.81 -21.71
N GLY A 143 -1.90 -7.68 -20.39
CA GLY A 143 -0.98 -7.02 -19.47
C GLY A 143 0.13 -7.94 -18.93
N VAL A 144 0.13 -9.22 -19.28
CA VAL A 144 1.15 -10.17 -18.82
C VAL A 144 2.50 -9.83 -19.45
N ILE A 145 3.45 -9.41 -18.63
CA ILE A 145 4.82 -9.07 -19.04
C ILE A 145 5.70 -10.32 -19.02
N ASN A 146 5.55 -11.13 -17.97
CA ASN A 146 6.18 -12.45 -17.85
C ASN A 146 5.31 -13.39 -16.99
N GLN A 147 5.81 -14.59 -16.68
CA GLN A 147 5.09 -15.61 -15.91
C GLN A 147 4.53 -15.14 -14.55
N HIS A 148 5.18 -14.19 -13.88
CA HIS A 148 4.85 -13.73 -12.53
C HIS A 148 4.65 -12.21 -12.43
N LEU A 149 4.64 -11.51 -13.55
CA LEU A 149 4.63 -10.05 -13.61
C LEU A 149 3.56 -9.60 -14.58
N VAL A 150 2.62 -8.85 -14.06
CA VAL A 150 1.48 -8.33 -14.80
C VAL A 150 1.46 -6.82 -14.64
N ARG A 151 1.20 -6.10 -15.74
CA ARG A 151 0.89 -4.68 -15.68
C ARG A 151 -0.49 -4.50 -15.06
N CYS A 152 -0.58 -3.65 -14.05
CA CYS A 152 -1.87 -3.34 -13.44
C CYS A 152 -2.82 -2.78 -14.50
N ALA A 153 -4.03 -3.34 -14.58
CA ALA A 153 -5.05 -2.85 -15.48
C ALA A 153 -5.64 -1.53 -14.97
N PRO A 154 -6.11 -0.64 -15.86
CA PRO A 154 -6.91 0.51 -15.46
C PRO A 154 -8.13 0.05 -14.64
N ASP A 155 -8.49 0.86 -13.63
CA ASP A 155 -9.64 0.62 -12.74
C ASP A 155 -9.56 -0.68 -11.90
N GLU A 156 -8.45 -1.42 -11.94
CA GLU A 156 -8.19 -2.55 -11.05
C GLU A 156 -7.32 -2.13 -9.88
N THR A 157 -7.77 -2.44 -8.66
CA THR A 157 -7.12 -2.00 -7.43
C THR A 157 -6.07 -3.02 -6.96
N PRO A 158 -4.76 -2.73 -7.07
CA PRO A 158 -3.72 -3.65 -6.64
C PRO A 158 -3.47 -3.63 -5.11
N SER A 159 -4.06 -2.66 -4.41
CA SER A 159 -3.92 -2.37 -2.97
C SER A 159 -2.50 -1.98 -2.52
N THR A 160 -2.40 -0.90 -1.74
CA THR A 160 -1.15 -0.32 -1.24
C THR A 160 -0.63 -0.97 0.04
N TYR A 161 -1.27 -2.03 0.53
CA TYR A 161 -0.83 -2.71 1.75
C TYR A 161 0.60 -3.26 1.65
N SER A 162 1.08 -3.59 0.44
CA SER A 162 2.48 -3.95 0.23
C SER A 162 2.94 -3.76 -1.22
N TYR A 163 4.04 -3.05 -1.40
CA TYR A 163 4.59 -2.74 -2.73
C TYR A 163 6.04 -2.33 -2.67
N ILE A 164 6.70 -2.32 -3.82
CA ILE A 164 8.04 -1.76 -4.01
C ILE A 164 7.89 -0.46 -4.78
N LEU A 165 8.47 0.62 -4.26
CA LEU A 165 8.56 1.90 -4.95
C LEU A 165 9.98 2.06 -5.51
N ASN A 166 10.10 2.17 -6.83
CA ASN A 166 11.37 2.25 -7.54
C ASN A 166 11.75 3.66 -7.95
N ARG A 167 10.75 4.52 -8.19
CA ARG A 167 10.94 5.90 -8.64
C ARG A 167 9.97 6.83 -7.92
N PRO A 168 10.30 8.13 -7.79
CA PRO A 168 9.34 9.09 -7.29
C PRO A 168 8.16 9.18 -8.26
N ILE A 169 6.95 9.14 -7.73
CA ILE A 169 5.72 9.22 -8.54
C ILE A 169 4.85 10.43 -8.20
N ILE A 170 5.14 11.13 -7.09
CA ILE A 170 4.25 12.18 -6.59
C ILE A 170 3.93 13.27 -7.62
N ASP A 171 4.92 13.72 -8.42
CA ASP A 171 4.72 14.78 -9.42
C ASP A 171 3.85 14.31 -10.60
N ARG A 172 3.67 13.00 -10.74
CA ARG A 172 2.79 12.37 -11.72
C ARG A 172 1.43 12.01 -11.13
N MET A 173 1.26 12.08 -9.82
CA MET A 173 -0.04 11.95 -9.18
C MET A 173 -0.79 13.28 -9.23
N THR A 174 -2.10 13.24 -9.41
CA THR A 174 -2.96 14.39 -9.12
C THR A 174 -3.17 14.51 -7.61
N PRO A 175 -3.66 15.65 -7.09
CA PRO A 175 -4.28 15.67 -5.76
C PRO A 175 -5.25 14.49 -5.64
N LEU A 176 -5.20 13.76 -4.52
CA LEU A 176 -5.99 12.55 -4.35
C LEU A 176 -7.48 12.92 -4.43
N THR A 177 -8.15 12.51 -5.50
CA THR A 177 -9.60 12.74 -5.66
C THR A 177 -10.44 11.61 -5.08
N GLU A 178 -9.79 10.54 -4.66
CA GLU A 178 -10.35 9.31 -4.11
C GLU A 178 -9.27 8.55 -3.33
N ASP A 179 -9.60 7.37 -2.80
CA ASP A 179 -8.63 6.54 -2.10
C ASP A 179 -7.43 6.20 -2.99
N ILE A 180 -6.23 6.21 -2.39
CA ILE A 180 -4.95 6.12 -3.12
C ILE A 180 -4.86 4.85 -3.97
N ASP A 181 -5.50 3.79 -3.51
CA ASP A 181 -5.61 2.52 -4.20
C ASP A 181 -6.31 2.65 -5.57
N PHE A 182 -7.41 3.42 -5.63
CA PHE A 182 -8.13 3.71 -6.88
C PHE A 182 -7.39 4.73 -7.73
N GLN A 183 -6.80 5.76 -7.10
CA GLN A 183 -6.01 6.75 -7.84
C GLN A 183 -4.85 6.08 -8.59
N LEU A 184 -4.13 5.16 -7.96
CA LEU A 184 -3.05 4.42 -8.62
C LEU A 184 -3.56 3.56 -9.78
N ALA A 185 -4.74 2.95 -9.64
CA ALA A 185 -5.38 2.18 -10.71
C ALA A 185 -5.71 3.06 -11.92
N HIS A 186 -6.21 4.28 -11.70
CA HIS A 186 -6.58 5.22 -12.75
C HIS A 186 -5.37 5.91 -13.40
N GLU A 187 -4.22 5.97 -12.73
CA GLU A 187 -3.00 6.62 -13.23
C GLU A 187 -2.03 5.64 -13.94
N THR A 188 -2.47 4.44 -14.31
CA THR A 188 -1.67 3.38 -14.97
C THR A 188 -1.10 3.77 -16.35
N ASP A 189 -1.58 4.87 -16.94
CA ASP A 189 -1.02 5.49 -18.15
C ASP A 189 0.17 6.43 -17.86
N ARG A 190 0.32 6.89 -16.62
CA ARG A 190 1.36 7.87 -16.19
C ARG A 190 2.34 7.27 -15.19
N ILE A 191 1.91 6.24 -14.47
CA ILE A 191 2.65 5.49 -13.47
C ILE A 191 2.74 4.06 -13.97
N ASP A 192 3.98 3.63 -14.28
CA ASP A 192 4.27 2.28 -14.72
C ASP A 192 4.13 1.32 -13.53
N SER A 193 2.89 0.90 -13.26
CA SER A 193 2.51 0.05 -12.14
C SER A 193 2.34 -1.41 -12.56
N TYR A 194 2.92 -2.29 -11.75
CA TYR A 194 2.89 -3.73 -11.95
C TYR A 194 2.55 -4.45 -10.66
N VAL A 195 2.26 -5.73 -10.79
CA VAL A 195 1.93 -6.61 -9.68
C VAL A 195 2.58 -7.97 -9.90
N ILE A 196 3.05 -8.54 -8.79
CA ILE A 196 3.59 -9.88 -8.74
C ILE A 196 2.47 -10.89 -8.54
N GLU A 197 2.35 -11.83 -9.48
CA GLU A 197 1.47 -12.98 -9.38
C GLU A 197 2.28 -14.24 -9.12
N HIS A 198 2.28 -14.69 -7.86
CA HIS A 198 3.00 -15.88 -7.43
C HIS A 198 2.12 -16.70 -6.48
N THR A 199 2.26 -18.03 -6.53
CA THR A 199 1.59 -18.95 -5.60
C THR A 199 2.65 -19.81 -4.90
N PRO A 200 2.75 -19.75 -3.56
CA PRO A 200 1.97 -18.90 -2.65
C PRO A 200 2.32 -17.41 -2.82
N PRO A 201 1.42 -16.48 -2.46
CA PRO A 201 1.68 -15.04 -2.58
C PRO A 201 2.90 -14.62 -1.74
N LEU A 202 3.60 -13.58 -2.19
CA LEU A 202 4.74 -13.04 -1.45
C LEU A 202 4.28 -12.35 -0.16
N THR A 203 3.12 -11.69 -0.23
CA THR A 203 2.48 -10.99 0.88
C THR A 203 0.98 -11.15 0.83
N MET A 204 0.30 -11.08 1.98
CA MET A 204 -1.16 -10.99 2.04
C MET A 204 -1.58 -10.11 3.21
N PRO A 205 -2.73 -9.42 3.14
CA PRO A 205 -3.32 -8.82 4.33
C PRO A 205 -3.67 -9.91 5.37
N ASP A 206 -3.38 -9.67 6.65
CA ASP A 206 -3.83 -10.55 7.74
C ASP A 206 -5.31 -10.29 8.04
N PHE A 207 -6.22 -11.02 7.39
CA PHE A 207 -7.67 -10.87 7.62
C PHE A 207 -8.12 -11.16 9.06
N ASN A 208 -7.26 -11.71 9.92
CA ASN A 208 -7.59 -11.92 11.33
C ASN A 208 -7.31 -10.68 12.18
N LEU A 209 -6.60 -9.69 11.65
CA LEU A 209 -6.30 -8.44 12.32
C LEU A 209 -6.88 -7.30 11.50
N PRO A 210 -7.87 -6.55 12.00
CA PRO A 210 -8.39 -5.41 11.26
C PRO A 210 -7.26 -4.39 11.04
N SER A 211 -7.24 -3.82 9.83
CA SER A 211 -6.34 -2.72 9.51
C SER A 211 -6.62 -1.53 10.43
N VAL A 212 -5.59 -0.83 10.92
CA VAL A 212 -5.80 0.33 11.81
C VAL A 212 -6.65 1.39 11.11
N ARG A 213 -6.52 1.51 9.78
CA ARG A 213 -7.29 2.46 8.97
C ARG A 213 -8.79 2.17 9.05
N ASN A 214 -9.17 0.89 8.99
CA ASN A 214 -10.57 0.47 9.02
C ASN A 214 -11.15 0.69 10.43
N ASP A 215 -10.39 0.34 11.47
CA ASP A 215 -10.80 0.60 12.87
C ASP A 215 -11.05 2.10 13.10
N LEU A 216 -10.17 2.96 12.57
CA LEU A 216 -10.32 4.41 12.65
C LEU A 216 -11.54 4.88 11.85
N ASP A 217 -11.69 4.43 10.62
CA ASP A 217 -12.85 4.78 9.76
C ASP A 217 -14.17 4.39 10.42
N ASP A 218 -14.26 3.21 11.02
CA ASP A 218 -15.46 2.75 11.73
C ASP A 218 -15.78 3.63 12.94
N ILE A 219 -14.77 3.97 13.75
CA ILE A 219 -14.93 4.88 14.89
C ILE A 219 -15.48 6.22 14.42
N TYR A 220 -14.84 6.83 13.42
CA TYR A 220 -15.21 8.16 12.93
C TYR A 220 -16.52 8.16 12.14
N TRP A 221 -16.87 7.06 11.46
CA TRP A 221 -18.18 6.87 10.87
C TRP A 221 -19.27 6.94 11.93
N HIS A 222 -19.13 6.19 13.03
CA HIS A 222 -20.14 6.14 14.09
C HIS A 222 -20.28 7.46 14.85
N GLU A 223 -19.18 8.18 15.07
CA GLU A 223 -19.22 9.49 15.71
C GLU A 223 -19.92 10.55 14.85
N ASN A 224 -19.74 10.49 13.52
CA ASN A 224 -20.33 11.43 12.58
C ASN A 224 -21.72 11.00 12.08
N ASN A 225 -22.11 9.73 12.26
CA ASN A 225 -23.40 9.16 11.87
C ASN A 225 -24.05 8.37 13.02
N PRO A 226 -24.42 9.04 14.13
CA PRO A 226 -24.88 8.38 15.37
C PRO A 226 -26.21 7.60 15.25
N GLN A 227 -26.91 7.67 14.11
CA GLN A 227 -28.21 7.02 13.90
C GLN A 227 -28.15 5.56 13.42
N SER A 228 -26.96 4.95 13.30
CA SER A 228 -26.80 3.58 12.78
C SER A 228 -26.76 2.47 13.85
N ARG A 229 -26.99 2.78 15.13
CA ARG A 229 -26.98 1.79 16.24
C ARG A 229 -28.34 1.19 16.60
N GLU A 230 -29.40 1.54 15.88
CA GLU A 230 -30.72 0.91 16.06
C GLU A 230 -31.22 0.35 14.74
N ALA A 231 -30.86 -0.91 14.47
CA ALA A 231 -31.60 -1.86 13.64
C ALA A 231 -31.38 -3.28 14.18
#